data_AF-A0AAV1TSL4-F1
#
_entry.id   AF-A0AAV1TSL4-F1
#
_cell.length_a   1.000
_cell.length_b   1.000
_cell.length_c   1.000
_cell.angle_alpha   90.00
_cell.angle_beta   90.00
_cell.angle_gamma   90.00
#
_symmetry.space_group_name_H-M   'P 1'
#
loop_
_entity.id
_entity.type
_entity.pdbx_description
1 polymer ?
#
loop_
_entity_poly.entity_id
_entity_poly.type
_entity_poly.pdbx_seq_one_letter_code
_entity_poly.pdbx_strand_id
1 'polypeptide(L)'
;MEAEFASASYVRRELLGLRESMRKIEFKVGAPMSLFIKNQAAIRKLENEGSMSSVKHVDVRMKFICDYARRDNVKSTFVESLNTKADLLTKLLPAPPITELRKLFNQL
;
A
#
# COMPACT_ATOMS: atom_id res chain seq x y z
N MET A 1 13.11 2.69 1.01
CA MET A 1 12.64 1.52 0.25
C MET A 1 12.01 0.47 1.16
N GLU A 2 12.69 0.00 2.21
CA GLU A 2 12.15 -1.04 3.10
C GLU A 2 10.89 -0.62 3.87
N ALA A 3 10.85 0.61 4.40
CA ALA A 3 9.67 1.13 5.10
C ALA A 3 8.42 1.16 4.19
N GLU A 4 8.55 1.66 2.95
CA GLU A 4 7.43 1.71 2.00
C GLU A 4 7.00 0.32 1.52
N PHE A 5 7.95 -0.60 1.30
CA PHE A 5 7.63 -1.98 1.01
C PHE A 5 6.88 -2.64 2.17
N ALA A 6 7.30 -2.37 3.41
CA ALA A 6 6.66 -2.91 4.59
C ALA A 6 5.25 -2.37 4.79
N SER A 7 5.06 -1.06 4.72
CA SER A 7 3.74 -0.43 4.82
C SER A 7 2.82 -0.87 3.69
N ALA A 8 3.31 -0.95 2.45
CA ALA A 8 2.51 -1.38 1.32
C ALA A 8 2.11 -2.87 1.42
N SER A 9 2.99 -3.74 1.92
CA SER A 9 2.66 -5.14 2.20
C SER A 9 1.55 -5.25 3.25
N TYR A 10 1.61 -4.43 4.30
CA TYR A 10 0.57 -4.37 5.33
C TYR A 10 -0.76 -3.89 4.75
N VAL A 11 -0.78 -2.76 4.03
CA VAL A 11 -2.00 -2.23 3.43
C VAL A 11 -2.61 -3.20 2.41
N ARG A 12 -1.77 -3.91 1.64
CA ARG A 12 -2.24 -4.95 0.71
C ARG A 12 -2.99 -6.07 1.43
N ARG A 13 -2.51 -6.49 2.62
CA ARG A 13 -3.23 -7.45 3.48
C ARG A 13 -4.59 -6.89 3.93
N GLU A 14 -4.60 -5.67 4.44
CA GLU A 14 -5.80 -5.04 4.98
C GLU A 14 -6.86 -4.82 3.89
N LEU A 15 -6.46 -4.43 2.68
CA LEU A 15 -7.37 -4.32 1.54
C LEU A 15 -8.07 -5.65 1.22
N LEU A 16 -7.34 -6.77 1.27
CA LEU A 16 -7.94 -8.09 1.08
C LEU A 16 -8.89 -8.46 2.22
N GLY A 17 -8.47 -8.22 3.47
CA GLY A 17 -9.31 -8.46 4.64
C GLY A 17 -10.61 -7.65 4.58
N LEU A 18 -10.52 -6.39 4.18
CA LEU A 18 -11.67 -5.50 3.99
C LEU A 18 -12.57 -6.00 2.87
N ARG A 19 -12.00 -6.41 1.72
CA ARG A 19 -12.76 -6.99 0.61
C ARG A 19 -13.56 -8.21 1.04
N GLU A 20 -12.92 -9.17 1.71
CA GLU A 20 -13.63 -10.37 2.15
C GLU A 20 -14.68 -10.05 3.23
N SER A 21 -14.43 -9.06 4.08
CA SER A 21 -15.41 -8.60 5.07
C SER A 21 -16.62 -7.94 4.40
N MET A 22 -16.39 -7.08 3.40
CA MET A 22 -17.45 -6.44 2.62
C MET A 22 -18.27 -7.47 1.83
N ARG A 23 -17.62 -8.50 1.26
CA ARG A 23 -18.33 -9.58 0.56
C ARG A 23 -19.26 -10.38 1.47
N LYS A 24 -18.93 -10.53 2.76
CA LYS A 24 -19.79 -11.23 3.73
C LYS A 24 -21.11 -10.50 4.00
N ILE A 25 -21.12 -9.18 3.86
CA ILE A 25 -22.33 -8.36 3.98
C ILE A 25 -22.96 -8.07 2.61
N GLU A 26 -22.65 -8.91 1.61
CA GLU A 26 -23.15 -8.81 0.23
C GLU A 26 -22.79 -7.50 -0.49
N PHE A 27 -21.83 -6.74 0.05
CA PHE A 27 -21.35 -5.53 -0.58
C PHE A 27 -20.37 -5.87 -1.71
N LYS A 28 -20.68 -5.39 -2.92
CA LYS A 28 -19.84 -5.61 -4.11
C LYS A 28 -18.63 -4.68 -4.08
N VAL A 29 -17.45 -5.25 -3.90
CA VAL A 29 -16.17 -4.53 -4.01
C VAL A 29 -15.60 -4.71 -5.40
N GLY A 30 -15.33 -3.61 -6.10
CA GLY A 30 -14.65 -3.62 -7.39
C GLY A 30 -13.23 -4.20 -7.25
N ALA A 31 -12.83 -5.03 -8.23
CA ALA A 31 -11.50 -5.58 -8.32
C ALA A 31 -10.87 -5.20 -9.68
N PRO A 32 -9.56 -4.90 -9.74
CA PRO A 32 -8.63 -4.82 -8.61
C PRO A 32 -8.85 -3.55 -7.75
N MET A 33 -8.61 -3.64 -6.45
CA MET A 33 -8.51 -2.49 -5.56
C MET A 33 -7.19 -1.75 -5.81
N SER A 34 -7.22 -0.41 -5.82
CA SER A 34 -6.02 0.39 -6.08
C SER A 34 -5.19 0.63 -4.82
N LEU A 35 -3.90 0.30 -4.87
CA LEU A 35 -2.91 0.63 -3.84
C LEU A 35 -1.89 1.62 -4.43
N PHE A 36 -1.82 2.84 -3.89
CA PHE A 36 -0.89 3.87 -4.38
C PHE A 36 0.42 3.87 -3.58
N ILE A 37 1.56 3.82 -4.27
CA ILE A 37 2.90 3.71 -3.69
C ILE A 37 3.83 4.75 -4.32
N LYS A 38 4.66 5.41 -3.51
CA LYS A 38 5.55 6.49 -3.99
C LYS A 38 6.90 6.00 -4.47
N ASN A 39 7.28 4.79 -4.11
CA ASN A 39 8.55 4.22 -4.49
C ASN A 39 8.37 3.10 -5.53
N GLN A 40 8.79 3.37 -6.76
CA GLN A 40 8.77 2.38 -7.83
C GLN A 40 9.56 1.11 -7.49
N ALA A 41 10.65 1.22 -6.72
CA ALA A 41 11.40 0.05 -6.26
C ALA A 41 10.59 -0.81 -5.27
N ALA A 42 9.74 -0.18 -4.44
CA ALA A 42 8.81 -0.91 -3.57
C ALA A 42 7.71 -1.63 -4.38
N ILE A 43 7.18 -0.99 -5.43
CA ILE A 43 6.23 -1.61 -6.38
C ILE A 43 6.87 -2.82 -7.05
N ARG A 44 8.05 -2.64 -7.65
CA ARG A 44 8.79 -3.74 -8.32
C ARG A 44 9.04 -4.91 -7.37
N LYS A 45 9.33 -4.63 -6.09
CA LYS A 45 9.55 -5.65 -5.06
C LYS A 45 8.27 -6.39 -4.66
N LEU A 46 7.13 -5.68 -4.59
CA LEU A 46 5.80 -6.27 -4.33
C LEU A 46 5.28 -7.14 -5.49
N GLU A 47 5.71 -6.84 -6.70
CA GLU A 47 5.29 -7.56 -7.91
C GLU A 47 6.20 -8.74 -8.24
N ASN A 48 7.51 -8.65 -7.95
CA ASN A 48 8.53 -9.65 -8.34
C ASN A 48 9.00 -10.58 -7.19
N GLU A 49 8.12 -11.01 -6.29
CA GLU A 49 8.48 -11.76 -5.07
C GLU A 49 9.30 -13.06 -5.26
N GLY A 50 9.43 -13.56 -6.49
CA GLY A 50 10.27 -14.71 -6.83
C GLY A 50 11.76 -14.51 -6.49
N SER A 51 12.24 -13.27 -6.35
CA SER A 51 13.65 -12.95 -6.04
C SER A 51 13.91 -12.55 -4.59
N MET A 52 12.94 -12.70 -3.68
CA MET A 52 13.08 -12.34 -2.26
C MET A 52 14.00 -13.27 -1.44
N SER A 53 14.73 -14.20 -2.07
CA SER A 53 15.69 -15.07 -1.37
C SER A 53 16.92 -14.33 -0.85
N SER A 54 17.21 -13.11 -1.33
CA SER A 54 18.45 -12.40 -1.00
C SER A 54 18.33 -11.34 0.10
N VAL A 55 17.12 -10.98 0.55
CA VAL A 55 16.94 -9.99 1.62
C VAL A 55 16.72 -10.70 2.95
N LYS A 56 17.81 -10.87 3.70
CA LYS A 56 17.91 -11.66 4.94
C LYS A 56 16.94 -11.25 6.07
N HIS A 57 16.26 -10.09 5.95
CA HIS A 57 15.34 -9.55 6.98
C HIS A 57 13.94 -9.20 6.46
N VAL A 58 13.54 -9.60 5.24
CA VAL A 58 12.11 -9.51 4.91
C VAL A 58 11.39 -10.66 5.62
N ASP A 59 10.55 -10.29 6.58
CA ASP A 59 9.74 -11.19 7.38
C ASP A 59 8.97 -12.18 6.48
N VAL A 60 9.08 -13.48 6.77
CA VAL A 60 8.35 -14.56 6.06
C VAL A 60 6.85 -14.24 5.98
N ARG A 61 6.32 -13.52 6.98
CA ARG A 61 4.94 -13.02 6.99
C ARG A 61 4.61 -12.09 5.83
N MET A 62 5.51 -11.18 5.44
CA MET A 62 5.27 -10.31 4.27
C MET A 62 5.21 -11.12 2.98
N LYS A 63 6.09 -12.13 2.85
CA LYS A 63 6.11 -13.00 1.67
C LYS A 63 4.81 -13.79 1.53
N PHE A 64 4.32 -14.36 2.64
CA PHE A 64 3.04 -15.07 2.67
C PHE A 64 1.84 -14.15 2.33
N ILE A 65 1.83 -12.94 2.88
CA ILE A 65 0.77 -11.94 2.63
C ILE A 65 0.69 -11.59 1.16
N CYS A 66 1.83 -11.34 0.53
CA CYS A 66 1.87 -10.94 -0.86
C CYS A 66 1.63 -12.11 -1.83
N ASP A 67 2.08 -13.32 -1.50
CA ASP A 67 1.71 -14.55 -2.22
C ASP A 67 0.20 -14.79 -2.17
N TYR A 68 -0.43 -14.60 -1.00
CA TYR A 68 -1.89 -14.69 -0.85
C TYR A 68 -2.62 -13.58 -1.63
N ALA A 69 -1.96 -12.43 -1.81
CA ALA A 69 -2.47 -11.27 -2.53
C ALA A 69 -2.26 -11.29 -4.06
N ARG A 70 -1.63 -12.33 -4.62
CA ARG A 70 -1.36 -12.47 -6.07
C ARG A 70 -2.61 -12.68 -6.94
N ARG A 71 -3.80 -12.85 -6.36
CA ARG A 71 -5.05 -13.18 -7.08
C ARG A 71 -5.72 -12.01 -7.82
N ASP A 72 -4.96 -11.10 -8.45
CA ASP A 72 -5.49 -9.91 -9.17
C ASP A 72 -6.47 -9.02 -8.36
N ASN A 73 -6.46 -9.12 -7.03
CA ASN A 73 -7.39 -8.39 -6.18
C ASN A 73 -6.91 -6.98 -5.83
N VAL A 74 -5.61 -6.71 -5.92
CA VAL A 74 -4.99 -5.41 -5.57
C VAL A 74 -3.98 -5.04 -6.65
N LYS A 75 -4.10 -3.84 -7.22
CA LYS A 75 -3.19 -3.26 -8.20
C LYS A 75 -2.34 -2.18 -7.56
N SER A 76 -1.02 -2.36 -7.58
CA SER A 76 -0.07 -1.34 -7.12
C SER A 76 0.13 -0.29 -8.21
N THR A 77 -0.07 0.98 -7.88
CA THR A 77 0.07 2.11 -8.83
C THR A 77 1.07 3.12 -8.26
N PHE A 78 2.00 3.56 -9.11
CA PHE A 78 2.94 4.61 -8.74
C PHE A 78 2.24 5.97 -8.61
N VAL A 79 2.59 6.74 -7.59
CA VAL A 79 2.16 8.14 -7.44
C VAL A 79 3.37 9.03 -7.13
N GLU A 80 3.57 10.06 -7.96
CA GLU A 80 4.80 10.86 -8.00
C GLU A 80 4.88 11.96 -6.92
N SER A 81 3.83 12.16 -6.12
CA SER A 81 3.65 13.38 -5.33
C SER A 81 4.20 13.31 -3.90
N LEU A 82 4.81 14.41 -3.44
CA LEU A 82 5.15 14.72 -2.04
C LEU A 82 3.93 15.17 -1.18
N ASN A 83 2.73 15.18 -1.76
CA ASN A 83 1.49 15.69 -1.14
C ASN A 83 0.32 14.71 -1.27
N THR A 84 0.56 13.42 -1.01
CA THR A 84 -0.58 12.49 -0.81
C THR A 84 -1.09 12.61 0.62
N LYS A 85 -2.38 12.38 0.84
CA LYS A 85 -2.98 12.34 2.18
C LYS A 85 -2.26 11.35 3.11
N ALA A 86 -1.66 10.30 2.56
CA ALA A 86 -0.85 9.34 3.31
C ALA A 86 0.44 9.95 3.89
N ASP A 87 1.05 10.95 3.26
CA ASP A 87 2.25 11.61 3.80
C ASP A 87 1.95 12.37 5.09
N LEU A 88 0.74 12.93 5.22
CA LEU A 88 0.29 13.56 6.47
C LEU A 88 0.32 12.58 7.65
N LEU A 89 0.08 11.29 7.38
CA LEU A 89 -0.03 10.25 8.40
C LEU A 89 1.29 9.49 8.64
N THR A 90 2.26 9.60 7.72
CA THR A 90 3.46 8.76 7.72
C THR A 90 4.77 9.55 7.78
N LYS A 91 4.74 10.86 7.55
CA LYS A 91 5.92 11.73 7.60
C LYS A 91 5.75 12.83 8.64
N LEU A 92 6.84 13.10 9.35
CA LEU A 92 7.04 14.37 10.04
C LEU A 92 7.36 15.42 8.98
N LEU A 93 6.38 16.29 8.71
CA LEU A 93 6.49 17.35 7.73
C LEU A 93 6.65 18.71 8.44
N PRO A 94 7.41 19.66 7.88
CA PRO A 94 7.40 21.04 8.37
C PRO A 94 6.04 21.70 8.12
N ALA A 95 5.78 22.84 8.79
CA ALA A 95 4.47 23.49 8.78
C ALA A 95 3.91 23.86 7.39
N PRO A 96 4.70 24.30 6.39
CA PRO A 96 4.14 24.67 5.08
C PRO A 96 3.53 23.47 4.33
N PRO A 97 4.20 22.30 4.18
CA PRO A 97 3.58 21.11 3.60
C PRO A 97 2.36 20.56 4.36
N ILE A 98 2.33 20.63 5.71
CA ILE A 98 1.19 20.15 6.51
C ILE A 98 -0.08 20.93 6.20
N THR A 99 0.04 22.25 6.03
CA THR A 99 -1.12 23.12 5.81
C THR A 99 -1.83 22.78 4.51
N GLU A 100 -1.08 22.55 3.43
CA GLU A 100 -1.63 22.13 2.13
C GLU A 100 -2.23 20.72 2.18
N LEU A 101 -1.59 19.79 2.90
CA LEU A 101 -2.11 18.44 3.07
C LEU A 101 -3.38 18.37 3.92
N ARG A 102 -3.52 19.23 4.93
CA ARG A 102 -4.77 19.36 5.72
C ARG A 102 -5.93 19.83 4.86
N LYS A 103 -5.71 20.82 3.98
CA LYS A 103 -6.74 21.28 3.03
C LYS A 103 -7.20 20.14 2.13
N LEU A 104 -6.26 19.36 1.57
CA LEU A 104 -6.58 18.19 0.75
C LEU A 104 -7.35 17.12 1.54
N PHE A 105 -7.00 16.89 2.81
CA PHE A 105 -7.68 15.89 3.65
C PHE A 105 -9.15 16.26 3.91
N ASN A 106 -9.44 17.52 4.23
CA ASN A 106 -10.77 18.03 4.56
C ASN A 106 -11.76 18.09 3.37
N GLN A 107 -11.37 17.64 2.18
CA GLN A 107 -12.23 17.52 1.00
C GLN A 107 -12.78 16.08 0.79
N LEU A 108 -12.61 15.19 1.76
CA LEU A 108 -13.26 13.87 1.84
C LEU A 108 -14.54 13.98 2.69
#